data_AF-A0A523G877-F1
#
_entry.id   AF-A0A523G877-F1
#
_cell.length_a   1.000
_cell.length_b   1.000
_cell.length_c   1.000
_cell.angle_alpha   90.00
_cell.angle_beta   90.00
_cell.angle_gamma   90.00
#
_symmetry.space_group_name_H-M   'P 1'
#
loop_
_entity.id
_entity.type
_entity.pdbx_description
1 polymer ?
#
loop_
_entity_poly.entity_id
_entity_poly.type
_entity_poly.pdbx_seq_one_letter_code
_entity_poly.pdbx_strand_id
1 'polypeptide(L)'
;SRAGAHRRGGYYLRLEPGNSIMAGGFFAPEPADLLRIRKEFEMDSSEIRKILDQKDFNEAFGGFNRKSVVKTAPKGFSKDHSNIDLIRLKSFFVAHNFTDAEVHSANFKDDLIYHYELLRPFFDYMSEVLTTDLNGVSLLD
;
A
#
# COMPACT_ATOMS: atom_id res chain seq x y z
N SER A 1 0.80 -9.11 10.89
CA SER A 1 0.52 -8.43 12.16
C SER A 1 1.27 -7.11 12.18
N ARG A 2 0.71 -6.03 12.74
CA ARG A 2 1.41 -4.75 12.91
C ARG A 2 2.43 -4.89 14.04
N ALA A 3 3.69 -4.59 13.80
CA ALA A 3 4.73 -4.63 14.82
C ALA A 3 4.91 -3.24 15.45
N GLY A 4 3.89 -2.81 16.21
CA GLY A 4 3.89 -1.56 16.96
C GLY A 4 3.88 -0.30 16.08
N ALA A 5 4.32 0.83 16.66
CA ALA A 5 4.31 2.13 16.01
C ALA A 5 5.19 2.19 14.74
N HIS A 6 6.26 1.41 14.70
CA HIS A 6 7.28 1.41 13.64
C HIS A 6 6.90 0.61 12.39
N ARG A 7 5.96 -0.34 12.48
CA ARG A 7 5.65 -1.28 11.37
C ARG A 7 4.15 -1.54 11.30
N ARG A 8 3.42 -0.64 10.63
CA ARG A 8 1.96 -0.65 10.55
C ARG A 8 1.39 -1.33 9.30
N GLY A 9 2.23 -1.55 8.28
CA GLY A 9 1.91 -2.35 7.10
C GLY A 9 2.06 -3.86 7.35
N GLY A 10 1.53 -4.68 6.45
CA GLY A 10 1.64 -6.14 6.54
C GLY A 10 1.85 -6.81 5.19
N TYR A 11 2.52 -7.96 5.23
CA TYR A 11 2.60 -8.92 4.13
C TYR A 11 1.53 -9.99 4.31
N TYR A 12 1.05 -10.54 3.20
CA TYR A 12 0.02 -11.57 3.15
C TYR A 12 0.30 -12.54 2.01
N LEU A 13 0.23 -13.83 2.31
CA LEU A 13 0.22 -14.90 1.32
C LEU A 13 -0.99 -15.78 1.58
N ARG A 14 -1.73 -16.08 0.52
CA ARG A 14 -2.72 -17.16 0.50
C ARG A 14 -2.30 -18.17 -0.55
N LEU A 15 -2.30 -19.43 -0.13
CA LEU A 15 -2.16 -20.59 -1.01
C LEU A 15 -3.51 -21.29 -1.04
N GLU A 16 -4.14 -21.23 -2.20
CA GLU A 16 -5.47 -21.79 -2.45
C GLU A 16 -5.48 -22.27 -3.91
N PRO A 17 -5.87 -23.52 -4.19
CA PRO A 17 -5.97 -24.02 -5.56
C PRO A 17 -6.83 -23.09 -6.43
N GLY A 18 -6.26 -22.63 -7.53
CA GLY A 18 -6.88 -21.69 -8.47
C GLY A 18 -7.03 -20.25 -7.96
N ASN A 19 -6.55 -19.90 -6.76
CA ASN A 19 -6.78 -18.59 -6.14
C ASN A 19 -5.65 -18.15 -5.18
N SER A 20 -4.41 -18.53 -5.52
CA SER A 20 -3.23 -18.12 -4.75
C SER A 20 -2.87 -16.66 -5.02
N ILE A 21 -2.54 -15.93 -3.96
CA ILE A 21 -2.28 -14.48 -4.04
C ILE A 21 -1.26 -14.06 -3.00
N MET A 22 -0.33 -13.20 -3.40
CA MET A 22 0.41 -12.36 -2.46
C MET A 22 -0.27 -10.99 -2.38
N ALA A 23 -0.29 -10.41 -1.20
CA ALA A 23 -0.68 -9.01 -1.01
C ALA A 23 0.23 -8.34 0.01
N GLY A 24 0.32 -7.02 -0.07
CA GLY A 24 1.07 -6.26 0.92
C GLY A 24 0.65 -4.80 0.99
N GLY A 25 0.73 -4.24 2.20
CA GLY A 25 0.37 -2.87 2.48
C GLY A 25 -0.54 -2.72 3.70
N PHE A 26 -1.47 -1.78 3.59
CA PHE A 26 -2.37 -1.34 4.64
C PHE A 26 -3.81 -1.72 4.30
N PHE A 27 -4.21 -2.92 4.70
CA PHE A 27 -5.52 -3.49 4.38
C PHE A 27 -6.69 -2.74 5.04
N ALA A 28 -6.51 -2.36 6.30
CA ALA A 28 -7.50 -1.64 7.09
C ALA A 28 -6.77 -0.77 8.12
N PRO A 29 -6.07 0.31 7.71
CA PRO A 29 -5.39 1.21 8.64
C PRO A 29 -6.35 1.75 9.71
N GLU A 30 -5.86 1.96 10.93
CA GLU A 30 -6.67 2.58 11.99
C GLU A 30 -7.10 4.00 11.56
N PRO A 31 -8.19 4.56 12.13
CA PRO A 31 -8.71 5.85 11.71
C PRO A 31 -7.67 6.99 11.70
N ALA A 32 -6.74 7.01 12.67
CA ALA A 32 -5.67 8.00 12.75
C ALA A 32 -4.67 7.86 11.59
N ASP A 33 -4.21 6.65 11.29
CA ASP A 33 -3.32 6.36 10.16
C ASP A 33 -3.97 6.70 8.83
N LEU A 34 -5.24 6.28 8.65
CA LEU A 34 -6.00 6.56 7.45
C LEU A 34 -6.14 8.06 7.21
N LEU A 35 -6.37 8.84 8.27
CA LEU A 35 -6.41 10.30 8.17
C LEU A 35 -5.04 10.87 7.83
N ARG A 36 -3.96 10.43 8.50
CA ARG A 36 -2.58 10.90 8.26
C ARG A 36 -2.13 10.64 6.83
N ILE A 37 -2.39 9.46 6.29
CA ILE A 37 -2.06 9.08 4.90
C ILE A 37 -2.83 9.96 3.91
N ARG A 38 -4.12 10.21 4.17
CA ARG A 38 -4.92 11.11 3.30
C ARG A 38 -4.43 12.55 3.35
N LYS A 39 -4.01 13.03 4.52
CA LYS A 39 -3.43 14.38 4.69
C LYS A 39 -2.08 14.50 4.00
N GLU A 40 -1.27 13.45 4.02
CA GLU A 40 -0.07 13.37 3.20
C GLU A 40 -0.42 13.56 1.72
N PHE A 41 -1.31 12.73 1.17
CA PHE A 41 -1.67 12.80 -0.25
C PHE A 41 -2.41 14.09 -0.66
N GLU A 42 -3.06 14.77 0.27
CA GLU A 42 -3.60 16.12 0.05
C GLU A 42 -2.47 17.14 -0.11
N MET A 43 -1.40 17.02 0.67
CA MET A 43 -0.26 17.94 0.64
C MET A 43 0.70 17.64 -0.50
N ASP A 44 1.16 16.39 -0.60
CA ASP A 44 2.02 15.90 -1.67
C ASP A 44 1.74 14.42 -1.96
N SER A 45 1.60 14.09 -3.25
CA SER A 45 1.46 12.71 -3.72
C SER A 45 2.57 12.29 -4.67
N SER A 46 3.55 13.16 -4.90
CA SER A 46 4.61 12.96 -5.88
C SER A 46 5.39 11.68 -5.62
N GLU A 47 5.82 11.45 -4.38
CA GLU A 47 6.63 10.28 -4.03
C GLU A 47 5.82 8.98 -4.11
N ILE A 48 4.56 8.96 -3.62
CA ILE A 48 3.74 7.75 -3.75
C ILE A 48 3.42 7.46 -5.22
N ARG A 49 3.11 8.47 -6.04
CA ARG A 49 2.85 8.27 -7.47
C ARG A 49 4.10 7.76 -8.17
N LYS A 50 5.27 8.34 -7.88
CA LYS A 50 6.56 7.85 -8.37
C LYS A 50 6.82 6.39 -8.01
N ILE A 51 6.51 5.96 -6.78
CA ILE A 51 6.62 4.55 -6.39
C ILE A 51 5.65 3.67 -7.19
N LEU A 52 4.38 4.08 -7.31
CA LEU A 52 3.36 3.34 -8.06
C LEU A 52 3.66 3.27 -9.56
N ASP A 53 4.32 4.28 -10.11
CA ASP A 53 4.68 4.40 -11.52
C ASP A 53 6.05 3.75 -11.86
N GLN A 54 6.79 3.24 -10.86
CA GLN A 54 7.98 2.44 -11.14
C GLN A 54 7.59 1.24 -12.00
N LYS A 55 8.32 1.03 -13.10
CA LYS A 55 7.98 0.04 -14.13
C LYS A 55 7.65 -1.33 -13.52
N ASP A 56 8.57 -1.88 -12.74
CA ASP A 56 8.43 -3.23 -12.18
C ASP A 56 7.29 -3.31 -11.14
N PHE A 57 7.10 -2.25 -10.33
CA PHE A 57 5.99 -2.17 -9.39
C PHE A 57 4.64 -2.14 -10.11
N ASN A 58 4.53 -1.31 -11.16
CA ASN A 58 3.30 -1.16 -11.93
C ASN A 58 2.97 -2.44 -12.70
N GLU A 59 3.96 -3.06 -13.35
CA GLU A 59 3.79 -4.34 -14.05
C GLU A 59 3.34 -5.45 -13.09
N ALA A 60 3.89 -5.49 -11.87
CA ALA A 60 3.53 -6.49 -10.87
C ALA A 60 2.11 -6.31 -10.29
N PHE A 61 1.68 -5.06 -10.08
CA PHE A 61 0.54 -4.75 -9.20
C PHE A 61 -0.58 -3.93 -9.83
N GLY A 62 -0.30 -3.12 -10.85
CA GLY A 62 -1.29 -2.21 -11.45
C GLY A 62 -1.82 -1.13 -10.49
N GLY A 63 -1.04 -0.77 -9.47
CA GLY A 63 -1.40 0.21 -8.44
C GLY A 63 -2.22 -0.36 -7.28
N PHE A 64 -2.76 0.54 -6.44
CA PHE A 64 -3.51 0.14 -5.25
C PHE A 64 -4.82 -0.59 -5.58
N ASN A 65 -5.13 -1.60 -4.78
CA ASN A 65 -6.41 -2.27 -4.84
C ASN A 65 -7.59 -1.29 -4.62
N ARG A 66 -8.52 -1.27 -5.58
CA ARG A 66 -9.65 -0.34 -5.59
C ARG A 66 -10.97 -0.91 -5.06
N LYS A 67 -10.97 -2.06 -4.37
CA LYS A 67 -12.21 -2.68 -3.86
C LYS A 67 -12.85 -1.88 -2.72
N SER A 68 -12.04 -1.17 -1.93
CA SER A 68 -12.52 -0.42 -0.74
C SER A 68 -12.32 1.09 -0.92
N VAL A 69 -13.35 1.77 -1.42
CA VAL A 69 -13.32 3.20 -1.78
C VAL A 69 -14.61 3.87 -1.32
N VAL A 70 -14.52 5.09 -0.78
CA VAL A 70 -15.72 5.88 -0.47
C VAL A 70 -16.33 6.49 -1.74
N LYS A 71 -17.66 6.61 -1.80
CA LYS A 71 -18.38 7.17 -2.97
C LYS A 71 -18.17 8.68 -3.16
N THR A 72 -17.90 9.39 -2.08
CA THR A 72 -17.72 10.85 -2.05
C THR A 72 -16.41 11.20 -1.38
N ALA A 73 -15.99 12.46 -1.48
CA ALA A 73 -14.85 12.96 -0.70
C ALA A 73 -15.09 12.70 0.81
N PRO A 74 -14.10 12.19 1.55
CA PRO A 74 -14.17 12.11 3.00
C PRO A 74 -14.30 13.50 3.62
N LYS A 75 -14.88 13.59 4.83
CA LYS A 75 -15.02 14.85 5.57
C LYS A 75 -13.66 15.55 5.72
N GLY A 76 -13.60 16.84 5.39
CA GLY A 76 -12.39 17.65 5.50
C GLY A 76 -11.42 17.56 4.32
N PHE A 77 -11.87 17.01 3.18
CA PHE A 77 -11.14 16.99 1.92
C PHE A 77 -12.00 17.57 0.80
N SER A 78 -11.38 18.29 -0.13
CA SER A 78 -12.08 18.80 -1.32
C SER A 78 -12.42 17.66 -2.28
N LYS A 79 -13.64 17.67 -2.83
CA LYS A 79 -14.04 16.74 -3.89
C LYS A 79 -13.32 16.98 -5.23
N ASP A 80 -12.79 18.20 -5.41
CA ASP A 80 -12.13 18.64 -6.63
C ASP A 80 -10.59 18.62 -6.49
N HIS A 81 -10.08 17.99 -5.42
CA HIS A 81 -8.64 17.84 -5.21
C HIS A 81 -8.02 16.95 -6.30
N SER A 82 -6.82 17.31 -6.79
CA SER A 82 -6.11 16.54 -7.83
C SER A 82 -5.85 15.09 -7.43
N ASN A 83 -5.61 14.84 -6.13
CA ASN A 83 -5.34 13.52 -5.56
C ASN A 83 -6.57 12.83 -4.96
N ILE A 84 -7.78 13.21 -5.38
CA ILE A 84 -9.02 12.64 -4.81
C ILE A 84 -9.15 11.13 -5.03
N ASP A 85 -8.51 10.60 -6.08
CA ASP A 85 -8.41 9.16 -6.38
C ASP A 85 -7.74 8.37 -5.24
N LEU A 86 -6.66 8.92 -4.68
CA LEU A 86 -5.95 8.37 -3.54
C LEU A 86 -6.70 8.64 -2.24
N ILE A 87 -7.18 9.86 -2.03
CA ILE A 87 -7.85 10.28 -0.78
C ILE A 87 -9.11 9.43 -0.51
N ARG A 88 -9.82 9.00 -1.55
CA ARG A 88 -11.04 8.18 -1.41
C ARG A 88 -10.77 6.71 -1.03
N LEU A 89 -9.53 6.23 -1.07
CA LEU A 89 -9.20 4.88 -0.62
C LEU A 89 -9.49 4.70 0.87
N LYS A 90 -9.88 3.48 1.24
CA LYS A 90 -9.96 3.03 2.64
C LYS A 90 -8.84 2.05 3.01
N SER A 91 -8.05 1.65 2.02
CA SER A 91 -6.99 0.66 2.13
C SER A 91 -5.91 0.98 1.11
N PHE A 92 -4.65 0.77 1.46
CA PHE A 92 -3.50 1.06 0.60
C PHE A 92 -2.66 -0.21 0.52
N PHE A 93 -3.14 -1.19 -0.23
CA PHE A 93 -2.43 -2.44 -0.45
C PHE A 93 -2.45 -2.78 -1.93
N VAL A 94 -1.47 -3.57 -2.34
CA VAL A 94 -1.37 -4.15 -3.68
C VAL A 94 -1.42 -5.67 -3.59
N ALA A 95 -1.67 -6.32 -4.72
CA ALA A 95 -1.72 -7.77 -4.78
C ALA A 95 -1.29 -8.30 -6.14
N HIS A 96 -0.71 -9.49 -6.14
CA HIS A 96 -0.33 -10.25 -7.32
C HIS A 96 -0.87 -11.68 -7.19
N ASN A 97 -1.56 -12.18 -8.22
CA ASN A 97 -2.11 -13.53 -8.22
C ASN A 97 -1.11 -14.49 -8.84
N PHE A 98 -0.99 -15.68 -8.27
CA PHE A 98 -0.22 -16.77 -8.85
C PHE A 98 -1.17 -17.87 -9.34
N THR A 99 -0.87 -18.41 -10.52
CA THR A 99 -1.43 -19.66 -11.00
C THR A 99 -0.91 -20.84 -10.20
N ASP A 100 -1.63 -21.96 -10.19
CA ASP A 100 -1.17 -23.18 -9.53
C ASP A 100 0.16 -23.67 -10.12
N ALA A 101 0.36 -23.51 -11.43
CA ALA A 101 1.61 -23.86 -12.11
C ALA A 101 2.81 -23.05 -11.59
N GLU A 102 2.64 -21.75 -11.38
CA GLU A 102 3.66 -20.88 -10.78
C GLU A 102 3.95 -21.27 -9.33
N VAL A 103 2.91 -21.54 -8.53
CA VAL A 103 3.05 -21.98 -7.13
C VAL A 103 3.83 -23.29 -7.00
N HIS A 104 3.61 -24.23 -7.91
CA HIS A 104 4.30 -25.52 -7.93
C HIS A 104 5.68 -25.48 -8.61
N SER A 105 6.08 -24.33 -9.18
CA SER A 105 7.37 -24.20 -9.85
C SER A 105 8.53 -24.20 -8.86
N ALA A 106 9.72 -24.61 -9.31
CA ALA A 106 10.93 -24.57 -8.50
C ALA A 106 11.33 -23.13 -8.09
N ASN A 107 10.89 -22.12 -8.85
CA ASN A 107 11.24 -20.72 -8.67
C ASN A 107 10.20 -19.94 -7.85
N PHE A 108 9.08 -20.56 -7.46
CA PHE A 108 7.97 -19.87 -6.78
C PHE A 108 8.43 -19.01 -5.59
N LYS A 109 9.35 -19.54 -4.78
CA LYS A 109 9.89 -18.83 -3.63
C LYS A 109 10.62 -17.55 -4.03
N ASP A 110 11.41 -17.60 -5.10
CA ASP A 110 12.20 -16.47 -5.57
C ASP A 110 11.28 -15.43 -6.24
N ASP A 111 10.29 -15.88 -7.02
CA ASP A 111 9.25 -15.01 -7.59
C ASP A 111 8.43 -14.32 -6.49
N LEU A 112 8.04 -15.05 -5.45
CA LEU A 112 7.32 -14.49 -4.30
C LEU A 112 8.15 -13.44 -3.56
N ILE A 113 9.45 -13.72 -3.33
CA ILE A 113 10.36 -12.79 -2.67
C ILE A 113 10.54 -11.53 -3.51
N TYR A 114 10.75 -11.68 -4.82
CA TYR A 114 10.85 -10.55 -5.75
C TYR A 114 9.66 -9.59 -5.62
N HIS A 115 8.43 -10.12 -5.61
CA HIS A 115 7.25 -9.27 -5.44
C HIS A 115 7.21 -8.58 -4.06
N TYR A 116 7.66 -9.22 -2.99
CA TYR A 116 7.77 -8.56 -1.69
C TYR A 116 8.86 -7.51 -1.63
N GLU A 117 9.96 -7.69 -2.36
CA GLU A 117 11.03 -6.69 -2.49
C GLU A 117 10.55 -5.44 -3.22
N LEU A 118 9.69 -5.57 -4.23
CA LEU A 118 9.04 -4.43 -4.89
C LEU A 118 8.21 -3.57 -3.91
N LEU A 119 7.72 -4.13 -2.80
CA LEU A 119 6.97 -3.36 -1.79
C LEU A 119 7.86 -2.52 -0.88
N ARG A 120 9.17 -2.73 -0.87
CA ARG A 120 10.09 -2.10 0.09
C ARG A 120 10.04 -0.56 0.00
N PRO A 121 10.14 0.08 -1.18
CA PRO A 121 10.02 1.54 -1.26
C PRO A 121 8.68 2.07 -0.75
N PHE A 122 7.59 1.35 -1.04
CA PHE A 122 6.26 1.69 -0.53
C PHE A 122 6.19 1.59 1.00
N PHE A 123 6.74 0.54 1.60
CA PHE A 123 6.76 0.41 3.06
C PHE A 123 7.65 1.43 3.74
N ASP A 124 8.79 1.77 3.15
CA ASP A 124 9.72 2.75 3.70
C ASP A 124 9.06 4.15 3.69
N TYR A 125 8.48 4.55 2.56
CA TYR A 125 7.68 5.78 2.45
C TYR A 125 6.53 5.85 3.46
N MET A 126 5.72 4.79 3.56
CA MET A 126 4.59 4.80 4.50
C MET A 126 5.04 4.78 5.96
N SER A 127 6.20 4.21 6.25
CA SER A 127 6.79 4.26 7.59
C SER A 127 7.16 5.69 7.94
N GLU A 128 7.82 6.42 7.04
CA GLU A 128 8.13 7.85 7.21
C GLU A 128 6.86 8.67 7.46
N VAL A 129 5.85 8.51 6.61
CA VAL A 129 4.55 9.22 6.72
C VAL A 129 3.87 8.96 8.07
N LEU A 130 3.91 7.73 8.58
CA LEU A 130 3.18 7.35 9.79
C LEU A 130 3.99 7.51 11.08
N THR A 131 5.29 7.79 10.97
CA THR A 131 6.20 8.00 12.09
C THR A 131 6.70 9.44 12.18
N THR A 132 6.20 10.35 11.33
CA THR A 132 6.48 11.78 11.39
C THR A 132 5.20 12.63 11.39
N ASP A 133 5.27 13.80 12.02
CA ASP A 133 4.24 14.83 11.87
C ASP A 133 4.30 15.50 10.49
N LEU A 134 3.41 16.46 10.22
CA LEU A 134 3.35 17.17 8.94
C LEU A 134 4.56 18.09 8.68
N ASN A 135 5.39 18.34 9.70
CA ASN A 135 6.63 19.11 9.59
C ASN A 135 7.87 18.20 9.50
N GLY A 136 7.69 16.87 9.42
CA GLY A 136 8.77 15.89 9.37
C GLY A 136 9.41 15.57 10.73
N VAL A 137 8.82 16.01 11.84
CA VAL A 137 9.32 15.69 13.19
C VAL A 137 8.92 14.27 13.55
N SER A 138 9.88 13.46 14.00
CA SER A 138 9.64 12.09 14.48
C SER A 138 8.58 12.05 15.58
N LEU A 139 7.64 11.13 15.44
CA LEU A 139 6.65 10.74 16.46
C LEU A 139 7.14 9.55 17.30
N LEU A 140 8.34 9.05 17.01
CA LEU A 140 9.02 8.01 17.76
C LEU A 140 10.00 8.69 18.73
N ASP A 141 9.99 8.23 19.98
CA ASP A 141 10.89 8.66 21.06
C ASP A 141 12.37 8.41 20.73
#